data_AF-A0A2D0L682-F1
#
_entry.id   AF-A0A2D0L682-F1
#
_cell.length_a   1.000
_cell.length_b   1.000
_cell.length_c   1.000
_cell.angle_alpha   90.00
_cell.angle_beta   90.00
_cell.angle_gamma   90.00
#
_symmetry.space_group_name_H-M   'P 1'
#
loop_
_entity.id
_entity.type
_entity.pdbx_description
1 polymer ?
#
loop_
_entity_poly.entity_id
_entity_poly.type
_entity_poly.pdbx_seq_one_letter_code
_entity_poly.pdbx_strand_id
1 'polypeptide(L)'
;MALYILIPLIVLFAAYEFKTIFTLTFVIFALNFLTFWWELARWLDSHLLEALYGSDTHSLFNLAGMQITSDDLIMGLVMGTLFIVLPMVWLDTLAWDGVRMGDVAGMMS
;
A
#
# COMPACT_ATOMS: atom_id res chain seq x y z
N MET A 1 -8.04 -3.07 -12.67
CA MET A 1 -8.78 -2.99 -13.96
C MET A 1 -8.33 -4.03 -14.98
N ALA A 2 -7.04 -4.16 -15.28
CA ALA A 2 -6.55 -5.20 -16.19
C ALA A 2 -6.95 -6.63 -15.76
N LEU A 3 -6.84 -6.95 -14.47
CA LEU A 3 -7.23 -8.28 -13.94
C LEU A 3 -8.67 -8.66 -14.31
N TYR A 4 -9.64 -7.75 -14.14
CA TYR A 4 -11.05 -8.01 -14.43
C TYR A 4 -11.30 -8.39 -15.89
N ILE A 5 -10.60 -7.71 -16.80
CA ILE A 5 -10.67 -7.99 -18.24
C ILE A 5 -10.06 -9.37 -18.55
N LEU A 6 -9.06 -9.80 -17.78
CA LEU A 6 -8.39 -11.07 -17.94
C LEU A 6 -9.09 -12.25 -17.26
N ILE A 7 -10.06 -12.03 -16.36
CA ILE A 7 -10.76 -13.11 -15.64
C ILE A 7 -11.29 -14.21 -16.59
N PRO A 8 -12.02 -13.89 -17.68
CA PRO A 8 -12.54 -14.93 -18.58
C PRO A 8 -11.43 -15.78 -19.19
N LEU A 9 -10.29 -15.17 -19.53
CA LEU A 9 -9.13 -15.84 -20.10
C LEU A 9 -8.44 -16.74 -19.06
N ILE A 10 -8.27 -16.24 -17.84
CA ILE A 10 -7.62 -16.99 -16.75
C ILE A 10 -8.45 -18.23 -16.40
N VAL A 11 -9.77 -18.08 -16.27
CA VAL A 11 -10.67 -19.20 -15.94
C VAL A 11 -10.74 -20.22 -17.08
N LEU A 12 -10.73 -19.75 -18.34
CA LEU A 12 -10.68 -20.63 -19.52
C LEU A 12 -9.41 -21.49 -19.53
N PHE A 13 -8.23 -20.88 -19.33
CA PHE A 13 -6.97 -21.62 -19.29
C PHE A 13 -6.84 -22.52 -18.06
N ALA A 14 -7.52 -22.19 -16.96
CA ALA A 14 -7.60 -23.01 -15.76
C ALA A 14 -8.72 -24.07 -15.82
N ALA A 15 -9.32 -24.33 -17.00
CA ALA A 15 -10.38 -25.31 -17.19
C ALA A 15 -11.55 -25.20 -16.18
N TYR A 16 -11.87 -23.97 -15.74
CA TYR A 16 -12.91 -23.70 -14.74
C TYR A 16 -12.70 -24.38 -13.37
N GLU A 17 -11.45 -24.65 -12.99
CA GLU A 17 -11.15 -25.19 -11.66
C GLU A 17 -11.60 -24.27 -10.53
N PHE A 18 -12.34 -24.83 -9.56
CA PHE A 18 -12.81 -24.10 -8.38
C PHE A 18 -11.67 -23.50 -7.56
N LYS A 19 -10.54 -24.21 -7.45
CA LYS A 19 -9.35 -23.72 -6.74
C LYS A 19 -8.89 -22.36 -7.31
N THR A 20 -8.84 -22.24 -8.64
CA THR A 20 -8.44 -21.00 -9.32
C THR A 20 -9.42 -19.87 -9.07
N ILE A 21 -10.73 -20.16 -9.04
CA ILE A 21 -11.77 -19.16 -8.76
C ILE A 21 -11.62 -18.61 -7.34
N PHE A 22 -11.35 -19.48 -6.36
CA PHE A 22 -11.07 -19.06 -4.99
C PHE A 22 -9.82 -18.16 -4.92
N THR A 23 -8.71 -18.59 -5.53
CA THR A 23 -7.48 -17.78 -5.57
C THR A 23 -7.72 -16.42 -6.21
N LEU A 24 -8.43 -16.36 -7.34
CA LEU A 24 -8.78 -15.11 -8.01
C LEU A 24 -9.59 -14.17 -7.11
N THR A 25 -10.51 -14.70 -6.32
CA THR A 25 -11.32 -13.90 -5.38
C THR A 25 -10.43 -13.22 -4.33
N PHE A 26 -9.46 -13.96 -3.77
CA PHE A 26 -8.46 -13.39 -2.85
C PHE A 26 -7.55 -12.36 -3.52
N VAL A 27 -7.10 -12.61 -4.75
CA VAL A 27 -6.29 -11.64 -5.51
C VAL A 27 -7.08 -10.36 -5.77
N ILE A 28 -8.35 -10.46 -6.17
CA ILE A 28 -9.21 -9.29 -6.38
C ILE A 28 -9.40 -8.52 -5.08
N PHE A 29 -9.66 -9.22 -3.97
CA PHE A 29 -9.75 -8.60 -2.65
C PHE A 29 -8.46 -7.85 -2.30
N ALA A 30 -7.30 -8.50 -2.42
CA ALA A 30 -6.00 -7.92 -2.12
C ALA A 30 -5.72 -6.65 -2.91
N LEU A 31 -6.02 -6.65 -4.21
CA LEU A 31 -5.81 -5.50 -5.09
C LEU A 31 -6.79 -4.35 -4.81
N ASN A 32 -8.05 -4.66 -4.48
CA ASN A 32 -9.00 -3.60 -4.08
C ASN A 32 -8.62 -2.99 -2.74
N PHE A 33 -8.14 -3.81 -1.81
CA PHE A 33 -7.71 -3.35 -0.48
C PHE A 33 -6.50 -2.41 -0.53
N LEU A 34 -5.75 -2.39 -1.64
CA LEU A 34 -4.67 -1.43 -1.85
C LEU A 34 -5.16 0.03 -1.80
N THR A 35 -6.43 0.29 -2.18
CA THR A 35 -7.06 1.61 -2.04
C THR A 35 -7.10 2.08 -0.59
N PHE A 36 -7.38 1.20 0.36
CA PHE A 36 -7.35 1.52 1.79
C PHE A 36 -5.96 2.00 2.22
N TRP A 37 -4.89 1.32 1.79
CA TRP A 37 -3.52 1.72 2.15
C TRP A 37 -3.13 3.08 1.58
N TRP A 38 -3.59 3.40 0.37
CA TRP A 38 -3.38 4.73 -0.20
C TRP A 38 -4.22 5.82 0.48
N GLU A 39 -5.45 5.52 0.90
CA GLU A 39 -6.24 6.44 1.74
C GLU A 39 -5.59 6.65 3.10
N LEU A 40 -5.07 5.59 3.73
CA LEU A 40 -4.33 5.68 4.98
C LEU A 40 -3.06 6.54 4.83
N ALA A 41 -2.32 6.37 3.73
CA ALA A 41 -1.16 7.19 3.43
C ALA A 41 -1.54 8.68 3.30
N ARG A 42 -2.61 9.01 2.57
CA ARG A 42 -3.11 10.40 2.45
C ARG A 42 -3.57 10.98 3.77
N TRP A 43 -4.27 10.17 4.57
CA TRP A 43 -4.73 10.60 5.88
C TRP A 43 -3.56 10.90 6.83
N LEU A 44 -2.54 10.02 6.84
CA LEU A 44 -1.35 10.19 7.66
C LEU A 44 -0.50 11.39 7.20
N ASP A 45 -0.36 11.58 5.90
CA ASP A 45 0.28 12.74 5.29
C ASP A 45 -0.33 14.06 5.79
N SER A 46 -1.66 14.18 5.71
CA SER A 46 -2.38 15.37 6.19
C SER A 46 -2.22 15.56 7.71
N HIS A 47 -2.27 14.48 8.49
CA HIS A 47 -2.10 14.56 9.95
C HIS A 47 -0.67 14.91 10.37
N LEU A 48 0.34 14.47 9.62
CA LEU A 48 1.73 14.81 9.89
C LEU A 48 2.00 16.30 9.60
N LEU A 49 1.46 16.85 8.51
CA LEU A 49 1.55 18.29 8.24
C LEU A 49 0.90 19.11 9.35
N GLU A 50 -0.32 18.73 9.74
CA GLU A 50 -1.04 19.39 10.84
C GLU A 50 -0.24 19.32 12.15
N ALA A 51 0.34 18.16 12.47
CA ALA A 51 1.13 17.98 13.69
C ALA A 51 2.43 18.81 13.69
N LEU A 52 3.09 18.96 12.53
CA LEU A 52 4.33 19.74 12.43
C LEU A 52 4.06 21.26 12.36
N TYR A 53 3.06 21.68 11.60
CA TYR A 53 2.86 23.09 11.22
C TYR A 53 1.62 23.73 11.86
N GLY A 54 0.75 22.97 12.53
CA GLY A 54 -0.50 23.47 13.11
C GLY A 54 -0.38 24.26 14.42
N SER A 55 0.84 24.54 14.90
CA SER A 55 1.05 25.36 16.12
C SER A 55 1.38 26.82 15.80
N ASP A 56 0.84 27.75 16.60
CA ASP A 56 1.06 29.22 16.51
C ASP A 56 2.55 29.64 16.68
N THR A 57 3.44 28.69 17.00
CA THR A 57 4.87 28.91 17.21
C THR A 57 5.66 29.13 15.92
N HIS A 58 5.07 28.81 14.76
CA HIS A 58 5.64 29.11 13.44
C HIS A 58 5.36 30.57 13.05
N SER A 59 5.87 31.50 13.87
CA SER A 59 5.75 32.92 13.60
C SER A 59 6.55 33.30 12.34
N LEU A 60 5.98 34.20 11.54
CA LEU A 60 6.50 34.77 10.30
C LEU A 60 7.91 35.41 10.40
N PHE A 61 8.52 35.40 11.59
CA PHE A 61 9.82 35.98 11.90
C PHE A 61 10.83 34.92 12.39
N ASN A 62 10.75 33.70 11.88
CA ASN A 62 11.86 32.76 12.03
C ASN A 62 12.91 33.11 10.97
N LEU A 63 14.17 33.35 11.38
CA LEU A 63 15.35 33.59 10.53
C LEU A 63 15.74 32.33 9.70
N ALA A 64 14.74 31.53 9.32
CA ALA A 64 14.80 30.12 8.93
C ALA A 64 14.72 29.87 7.43
N GLY A 65 15.05 30.87 6.60
CA GLY A 65 15.05 30.73 5.14
C GLY A 65 15.98 29.63 4.58
N MET A 66 16.95 29.14 5.38
CA MET A 66 17.80 27.98 5.03
C MET A 66 17.46 26.69 5.80
N GLN A 67 16.80 26.80 6.96
CA GLN A 67 16.42 25.63 7.77
C GLN A 67 15.15 24.96 7.19
N ILE A 68 14.21 25.78 6.72
CA ILE A 68 12.93 25.32 6.14
C ILE A 68 13.15 24.51 4.86
N THR A 69 14.17 24.81 4.05
CA THR A 69 14.41 24.09 2.78
C THR A 69 14.86 22.65 2.99
N SER A 70 15.64 22.37 4.04
CA SER A 70 16.10 21.00 4.34
C SER A 70 14.99 20.17 4.96
N ASP A 71 14.22 20.76 5.88
CA ASP A 71 13.10 20.10 6.53
C ASP A 71 11.95 19.82 5.54
N ASP A 72 11.67 20.73 4.60
CA ASP A 72 10.66 20.56 3.56
C ASP A 72 11.04 19.43 2.57
N LEU A 73 12.33 19.32 2.22
CA LEU A 73 12.83 18.20 1.42
C LEU A 73 12.70 16.85 2.12
N ILE A 74 13.03 16.79 3.42
CA ILE A 74 12.88 15.56 4.21
C ILE A 74 11.41 15.20 4.38
N MET A 75 10.53 16.19 4.64
CA MET A 75 9.11 15.96 4.77
C MET A 75 8.52 15.42 3.48
N GLY A 76 8.83 16.04 2.33
CA GLY A 76 8.41 15.57 1.01
C GLY A 76 8.91 14.15 0.68
N LEU A 77 10.13 13.81 1.11
CA LEU A 77 10.63 12.43 0.99
C LEU A 77 9.83 11.46 1.85
N VAL A 78 9.62 11.75 3.14
CA VAL A 78 8.87 10.89 4.06
C VAL A 78 7.44 10.69 3.54
N MET A 79 6.77 11.78 3.18
CA MET A 79 5.41 11.79 2.63
C MET A 79 5.32 10.96 1.34
N GLY A 80 6.25 11.16 0.41
CA GLY A 80 6.32 10.36 -0.82
C GLY A 80 6.58 8.88 -0.54
N THR A 81 7.44 8.54 0.42
CA THR A 81 7.75 7.13 0.74
C THR A 81 6.58 6.40 1.38
N LEU A 82 5.69 7.07 2.13
CA LEU A 82 4.51 6.44 2.74
C LEU A 82 3.57 5.83 1.70
N PHE A 83 3.44 6.46 0.52
CA PHE A 83 2.62 5.93 -0.58
C PHE A 83 3.17 4.65 -1.21
N ILE A 84 4.44 4.34 -0.98
CA ILE A 84 5.09 3.13 -1.50
C ILE A 84 5.18 2.08 -0.37
N VAL A 85 5.71 2.47 0.79
CA VAL A 85 5.98 1.54 1.91
C VAL A 85 4.70 0.92 2.45
N LEU A 86 3.63 1.70 2.64
CA LEU A 86 2.38 1.17 3.21
C LEU A 86 1.74 0.10 2.31
N PRO A 87 1.55 0.32 0.99
CA PRO A 87 1.13 -0.74 0.08
C PRO A 87 2.12 -1.91 -0.02
N MET A 88 3.43 -1.66 0.06
CA MET A 88 4.44 -2.74 0.01
C MET A 88 4.31 -3.68 1.21
N VAL A 89 4.13 -3.15 2.42
CA VAL A 89 3.92 -3.97 3.62
C VAL A 89 2.73 -4.91 3.43
N TRP A 90 1.63 -4.43 2.86
CA TRP A 90 0.47 -5.27 2.56
C TRP A 90 0.81 -6.39 1.57
N LEU A 91 1.43 -6.05 0.44
CA LEU A 91 1.77 -7.03 -0.59
C LEU A 91 2.80 -8.05 -0.09
N ASP A 92 3.77 -7.62 0.73
CA ASP A 92 4.77 -8.49 1.34
C ASP A 92 4.14 -9.48 2.32
N THR A 93 3.20 -9.02 3.16
CA THR A 93 2.48 -9.92 4.08
C THR A 93 1.67 -10.99 3.32
N LEU A 94 0.99 -10.59 2.24
CA LEU A 94 0.25 -11.53 1.39
C LEU A 94 1.17 -12.51 0.66
N ALA A 95 2.32 -12.06 0.18
CA ALA A 95 3.31 -12.92 -0.47
C ALA A 95 3.87 -13.94 0.52
N TRP A 96 4.20 -13.52 1.74
CA TRP A 96 4.71 -14.40 2.78
C TRP A 96 3.70 -15.44 3.24
N ASP A 97 2.45 -15.02 3.47
CA ASP A 97 1.36 -15.93 3.83
C ASP A 97 1.09 -16.93 2.70
N GLY A 98 1.14 -16.48 1.43
CA GLY A 98 0.99 -17.34 0.27
C GLY A 98 2.05 -18.45 0.20
N VAL A 99 3.32 -18.12 0.45
CA VAL A 99 4.43 -19.10 0.49
C VAL A 99 4.21 -20.12 1.61
N ARG A 100 3.89 -19.65 2.82
CA ARG A 100 3.67 -20.52 3.98
C ARG A 100 2.46 -21.45 3.81
N MET A 101 1.37 -20.95 3.26
CA MET A 101 0.21 -21.79 2.94
C MET A 101 0.54 -22.86 1.90
N GLY A 102 1.39 -22.52 0.92
CA GLY A 102 1.92 -23.49 -0.05
C GLY A 102 2.74 -24.60 0.60
N ASP A 103 3.66 -24.24 1.49
CA ASP A 103 4.50 -25.20 2.22
C ASP A 103 3.65 -26.16 3.07
N VAL A 104 2.68 -25.62 3.82
CA VAL A 104 1.77 -26.44 4.64
C VAL A 104 0.93 -27.38 3.77
N ALA A 105 0.39 -26.90 2.64
CA ALA A 105 -0.36 -27.74 1.73
C ALA A 105 0.50 -28.86 1.11
N GLY A 106 1.77 -28.58 0.80
CA GLY A 106 2.71 -29.58 0.30
C GLY A 106 3.14 -30.63 1.33
N MET A 107 3.11 -30.29 2.63
CA MET A 107 3.33 -31.26 3.71
C MET A 107 2.15 -32.20 3.95
N MET A 108 0.94 -31.81 3.52
CA MET A 108 -0.30 -32.57 3.70
C MET A 108 -0.65 -33.49 2.50
N SER A 109 0.06 -33.35 1.38
CA SER A 109 -0.08 -34.19 0.17
C SER A 109 0.90 -35.36 0.16
#